data_AF-A0A1M3H3T6-F1
#
_entry.id   AF-A0A1M3H3T6-F1
#
_cell.length_a   1.000
_cell.length_b   1.000
_cell.length_c   1.000
_cell.angle_alpha   90.00
_cell.angle_beta   90.00
_cell.angle_gamma   90.00
#
_symmetry.space_group_name_H-M   'P 1'
#
loop_
_entity.id
_entity.type
_entity.pdbx_description
1 polymer ?
#
loop_
_entity_poly.entity_id
_entity_poly.type
_entity_poly.pdbx_seq_one_letter_code
_entity_poly.pdbx_strand_id
1 'polypeptide(L)'
;MNLEGTVQTPTQAEPKVSLHDIVSQLITSLQPMAVKRNNILLNDIPRDLAMEVDQHMVAYVLSGLVNSAVNSTENQCIHIEAVFNNEHRMLRVKDLHTQVYHTMEILANC
;
A
#
# COMPACT_ATOMS: atom_id res chain seq x y z
N MET A 1 -47.54 -4.67 27.20
CA MET A 1 -47.19 -3.60 26.24
C MET A 1 -45.69 -3.48 26.28
N ASN A 2 -45.01 -3.97 25.25
CA ASN A 2 -43.57 -4.20 25.27
C ASN A 2 -42.79 -2.97 24.81
N LEU A 3 -41.67 -2.81 25.50
CA LEU A 3 -40.59 -1.83 25.40
C LEU A 3 -40.13 -1.59 23.95
N GLU A 4 -40.05 -0.32 23.54
CA GLU A 4 -39.37 0.12 22.32
C GLU A 4 -37.86 -0.14 22.46
N GLY A 5 -37.37 -1.19 21.79
CA GLY A 5 -35.95 -1.42 21.58
C GLY A 5 -35.47 -0.60 20.39
N THR A 6 -34.69 0.44 20.64
CA THR A 6 -33.92 1.14 19.62
C THR A 6 -32.91 0.17 19.00
N VAL A 7 -33.14 -0.21 17.75
CA VAL A 7 -32.15 -0.97 16.96
C VAL A 7 -31.01 -0.02 16.63
N GLN A 8 -29.95 -0.08 17.42
CA GLN A 8 -28.66 0.53 17.07
C GLN A 8 -28.05 -0.33 15.97
N THR A 9 -28.10 0.16 14.73
CA THR A 9 -27.29 -0.38 13.63
C THR A 9 -25.82 -0.18 13.98
N PRO A 10 -24.98 -1.23 14.06
CA PRO A 10 -23.55 -1.04 14.20
C PRO A 10 -23.06 -0.33 12.94
N THR A 11 -22.47 0.85 13.09
CA THR A 11 -21.65 1.48 12.06
C THR A 11 -20.59 0.46 11.68
N GLN A 12 -20.75 -0.22 10.54
CA GLN A 12 -19.74 -1.15 10.04
C GLN A 12 -18.49 -0.33 9.74
N ALA A 13 -17.53 -0.33 10.66
CA ALA A 13 -16.19 0.15 10.38
C ALA A 13 -15.66 -0.64 9.18
N GLU A 14 -15.14 0.07 8.18
CA GLU A 14 -14.53 -0.59 7.03
C GLU A 14 -13.44 -1.55 7.52
N PRO A 15 -13.31 -2.74 6.91
CA PRO A 15 -12.32 -3.72 7.36
C PRO A 15 -10.93 -3.10 7.29
N LYS A 16 -10.20 -3.15 8.40
CA LYS A 16 -8.82 -2.67 8.45
C LYS A 16 -7.93 -3.56 7.59
N VAL A 17 -7.25 -2.94 6.63
CA VAL A 17 -6.41 -3.62 5.65
C VAL A 17 -4.94 -3.47 6.04
N SER A 18 -4.21 -4.58 6.11
CA SER A 18 -2.76 -4.60 6.32
C SER A 18 -2.05 -4.23 5.02
N LEU A 19 -1.48 -3.02 4.95
CA LEU A 19 -0.71 -2.59 3.79
C LEU A 19 0.55 -3.44 3.59
N HIS A 20 1.16 -3.88 4.69
CA HIS A 20 2.34 -4.74 4.65
C HIS A 20 2.05 -6.05 3.92
N ASP A 21 0.88 -6.65 4.16
CA ASP A 21 0.53 -7.94 3.54
C ASP A 21 0.22 -7.79 2.05
N ILE A 22 -0.47 -6.71 1.65
CA ILE A 22 -0.71 -6.39 0.24
C ILE A 22 0.62 -6.25 -0.49
N VAL A 23 1.54 -5.45 0.04
CA VAL A 23 2.83 -5.22 -0.61
C VAL A 23 3.68 -6.48 -0.62
N SER A 24 3.64 -7.30 0.42
CA SER A 24 4.37 -8.58 0.44
C SER A 24 3.86 -9.54 -0.64
N GLN A 25 2.54 -9.62 -0.83
CA GLN A 25 1.93 -10.42 -1.90
C GLN A 25 2.31 -9.87 -3.29
N LEU A 26 2.31 -8.55 -3.45
CA LEU A 26 2.70 -7.89 -4.69
C LEU A 26 4.18 -8.10 -5.04
N ILE A 27 5.09 -8.00 -4.06
CA ILE A 27 6.51 -8.30 -4.27
C ILE A 27 6.67 -9.74 -4.72
N THR A 28 5.97 -10.67 -4.06
CA THR A 28 6.03 -12.09 -4.40
C THR A 28 5.58 -12.33 -5.85
N SER A 29 4.53 -11.66 -6.31
CA SER A 29 4.03 -11.81 -7.69
C SER A 29 4.94 -11.19 -8.74
N LEU A 30 5.63 -10.09 -8.41
CA LEU A 30 6.55 -9.40 -9.31
C LEU A 30 8.00 -9.90 -9.24
N GLN A 31 8.33 -10.76 -8.27
CA GLN A 31 9.69 -11.26 -8.03
C GLN A 31 10.34 -11.88 -9.29
N PRO A 32 9.66 -12.70 -10.11
CA PRO A 32 10.28 -13.22 -11.34
C PRO A 32 10.72 -12.11 -12.30
N MET A 33 9.92 -11.04 -12.44
CA MET A 33 10.24 -9.91 -13.30
C MET A 33 11.36 -9.05 -12.72
N ALA A 34 11.34 -8.81 -11.40
CA ALA A 34 12.39 -8.08 -10.70
C ALA A 34 13.74 -8.78 -10.87
N VAL A 35 13.79 -10.11 -10.65
CA VAL A 35 15.01 -10.92 -10.82
C VAL A 35 15.52 -10.86 -12.26
N LYS A 36 14.63 -10.95 -13.26
CA LYS A 36 15.02 -10.86 -14.68
C LYS A 36 15.74 -9.55 -15.01
N ARG A 37 15.41 -8.47 -14.31
CA ARG A 37 15.97 -7.12 -14.49
C ARG A 37 17.03 -6.78 -13.43
N ASN A 38 17.47 -7.78 -12.67
CA ASN A 38 18.39 -7.62 -11.55
C ASN A 38 17.97 -6.53 -10.54
N ASN A 39 16.66 -6.36 -10.35
CA ASN A 39 16.09 -5.46 -9.36
C ASN A 39 15.82 -6.21 -8.05
N ILE A 40 16.00 -5.52 -6.93
CA ILE A 40 15.65 -5.99 -5.59
C ILE A 40 14.42 -5.19 -5.13
N LEU A 41 13.40 -5.87 -4.62
CA LEU A 41 12.19 -5.23 -4.07
C LEU A 41 12.20 -5.33 -2.55
N LEU A 42 12.01 -4.21 -1.86
CA LEU A 42 11.95 -4.15 -0.40
C LEU A 42 10.61 -3.57 0.06
N ASN A 43 10.01 -4.26 1.04
CA ASN A 43 8.81 -3.80 1.72
C ASN A 43 9.20 -3.09 3.02
N ASP A 44 9.20 -1.77 3.01
CA ASP A 44 9.51 -0.93 4.17
C ASP A 44 8.25 -0.43 4.87
N ILE A 45 7.10 -1.03 4.59
CA ILE A 45 5.86 -0.71 5.28
C ILE A 45 5.86 -1.36 6.67
N PRO A 46 5.57 -0.60 7.75
CA PRO A 46 5.42 -1.18 9.09
C PRO A 46 4.36 -2.28 9.13
N ARG A 47 4.64 -3.39 9.83
CA ARG A 47 3.73 -4.56 9.90
C ARG A 47 2.42 -4.27 10.62
N ASP A 48 2.43 -3.31 11.52
CA ASP A 48 1.30 -2.85 12.31
C ASP A 48 0.47 -1.76 11.61
N LEU A 49 0.90 -1.32 10.43
CA LEU A 49 0.19 -0.32 9.65
C LEU A 49 -1.05 -0.94 8.99
N ALA A 50 -2.20 -0.66 9.59
CA ALA A 50 -3.50 -0.97 9.04
C ALA A 50 -4.25 0.30 8.64
N MET A 51 -4.96 0.25 7.52
CA MET A 51 -5.71 1.38 6.97
C MET A 51 -7.19 1.02 6.76
N GLU A 52 -8.06 1.98 7.03
CA GLU A 52 -9.49 1.92 6.70
C GLU A 52 -9.65 2.44 5.27
N VAL A 53 -9.40 1.55 4.30
CA VAL A 53 -9.42 1.82 2.87
C VAL A 53 -9.82 0.55 2.12
N ASP A 54 -10.37 0.71 0.92
CA ASP A 54 -10.67 -0.42 0.05
C ASP A 54 -9.38 -1.16 -0.38
N GLN A 55 -9.29 -2.44 0.01
CA GLN A 55 -8.15 -3.30 -0.30
C GLN A 55 -7.88 -3.44 -1.80
N HIS A 56 -8.93 -3.52 -2.62
CA HIS A 56 -8.79 -3.71 -4.06
C HIS A 56 -8.27 -2.44 -4.72
N MET A 57 -8.73 -1.27 -4.29
CA MET A 57 -8.24 0.03 -4.75
C MET A 57 -6.74 0.16 -4.44
N VAL A 58 -6.35 -0.09 -3.19
CA VAL A 58 -4.95 -0.02 -2.77
C VAL A 58 -4.08 -1.00 -3.55
N ALA A 59 -4.51 -2.26 -3.67
CA ALA A 59 -3.78 -3.27 -4.43
C ALA A 59 -3.63 -2.90 -5.91
N TYR A 60 -4.69 -2.37 -6.54
CA TYR A 60 -4.67 -1.91 -7.93
C TYR A 60 -3.64 -0.80 -8.15
N VAL A 61 -3.68 0.23 -7.30
CA VAL A 61 -2.75 1.35 -7.36
C VAL A 61 -1.32 0.86 -7.17
N LEU A 62 -1.06 0.14 -6.07
CA LEU A 62 0.27 -0.38 -5.75
C LEU A 62 0.84 -1.22 -6.89
N SER A 63 0.00 -2.08 -7.48
CA SER A 63 0.40 -2.90 -8.61
C SER A 63 0.86 -2.04 -9.77
N GLY A 64 0.13 -0.96 -10.10
CA GLY A 64 0.53 -0.02 -11.14
C GLY A 64 1.87 0.66 -10.84
N LEU A 65 2.06 1.16 -9.62
CA LEU A 65 3.28 1.88 -9.24
C LEU A 65 4.52 0.98 -9.24
N VAL A 66 4.42 -0.17 -8.58
CA VAL A 66 5.55 -1.10 -8.44
C VAL A 66 5.86 -1.77 -9.76
N ASN A 67 4.86 -2.18 -10.54
CA ASN A 67 5.09 -2.75 -11.87
C ASN A 67 5.75 -1.73 -12.80
N SER A 68 5.35 -0.46 -12.74
CA SER A 68 6.00 0.61 -13.52
C SER A 68 7.46 0.76 -13.13
N ALA A 69 7.76 0.83 -11.82
CA ALA A 69 9.13 0.93 -11.31
C ALA A 69 9.99 -0.29 -11.70
N VAL A 70 9.46 -1.51 -11.60
CA VAL A 70 10.16 -2.73 -12.03
C VAL A 70 10.46 -2.69 -13.52
N ASN A 71 9.51 -2.26 -14.35
CA ASN A 71 9.67 -2.27 -15.82
C ASN A 71 10.53 -1.13 -16.36
N SER A 72 10.61 0.00 -15.67
CA SER A 72 11.39 1.17 -16.09
C SER A 72 12.85 1.13 -15.61
N THR A 73 13.19 0.26 -14.66
CA THR A 73 14.51 0.20 -14.04
C THR A 73 15.21 -1.14 -14.27
N GLU A 74 16.53 -1.14 -14.08
CA GLU A 74 17.38 -2.33 -14.11
C GLU A 74 18.53 -2.12 -13.12
N ASN A 75 18.96 -3.19 -12.44
CA ASN A 75 20.03 -3.14 -11.42
C ASN A 75 19.75 -2.18 -10.25
N GLN A 76 18.48 -2.00 -9.87
CA GLN A 76 18.10 -1.09 -8.79
C GLN A 76 17.55 -1.84 -7.56
N CYS A 77 17.69 -1.21 -6.38
CA CYS A 77 16.95 -1.59 -5.19
C CYS A 77 15.75 -0.65 -5.05
N ILE A 78 14.54 -1.19 -5.18
CA ILE A 78 13.28 -0.48 -5.16
C ILE A 78 12.64 -0.66 -3.79
N HIS A 79 12.44 0.45 -3.09
CA HIS A 79 11.83 0.52 -1.78
C HIS A 79 10.36 0.93 -1.91
N ILE A 80 9.49 0.19 -1.23
CA ILE A 80 8.05 0.49 -1.13
C ILE A 80 7.78 0.93 0.30
N GLU A 81 7.44 2.20 0.47
CA GLU A 81 7.33 2.87 1.76
C GLU A 81 5.95 3.50 1.93
N ALA A 82 5.47 3.53 3.16
CA ALA A 82 4.31 4.33 3.53
C ALA A 82 4.75 5.43 4.51
N VAL A 83 4.47 6.68 4.14
CA VAL A 83 4.85 7.89 4.88
C VAL A 83 3.58 8.52 5.43
N PHE A 84 3.42 8.48 6.75
CA PHE A 84 2.34 9.18 7.45
C PHE A 84 2.96 10.25 8.33
N ASN A 85 2.63 11.50 8.05
CA ASN A 85 2.90 12.62 8.93
C ASN A 85 1.64 13.47 9.08
N ASN A 86 1.71 14.56 9.84
CA ASN A 86 0.55 15.40 10.15
C ASN A 86 -0.08 16.05 8.90
N GLU A 87 0.65 16.14 7.79
CA GLU A 87 0.23 16.85 6.58
C GLU A 87 -0.03 15.90 5.40
N HIS A 88 0.58 14.73 5.41
CA HIS A 88 0.60 13.81 4.28
C HIS A 88 0.49 12.36 4.72
N ARG A 89 -0.36 11.63 4.00
CA ARG A 89 -0.43 10.16 4.06
C ARG A 89 -0.10 9.66 2.67
N MET A 90 1.12 9.17 2.48
CA MET A 90 1.64 8.86 1.16
C MET A 90 2.12 7.43 1.08
N LEU A 91 1.86 6.81 -0.06
CA LEU A 91 2.52 5.57 -0.47
C LEU A 91 3.55 5.92 -1.55
N ARG A 92 4.79 5.47 -1.36
CA ARG A 92 5.94 5.83 -2.19
C ARG A 92 6.64 4.59 -2.71
N VAL A 93 7.04 4.65 -3.98
CA VAL A 93 7.94 3.68 -4.61
C VAL A 93 9.17 4.44 -5.08
N LYS A 94 10.35 4.12 -4.56
CA LYS A 94 11.61 4.86 -4.82
C LYS A 94 12.79 3.91 -5.06
N ASP A 95 13.83 4.41 -5.69
CA ASP A 95 15.15 3.74 -5.73
C ASP A 95 16.16 4.36 -4.74
N LEU A 96 17.31 3.71 -4.59
CA LEU A 96 18.44 4.20 -3.79
C LEU A 96 19.05 5.52 -4.31
N HIS A 97 18.83 5.86 -5.59
CA HIS A 97 19.31 7.09 -6.22
C HIS A 97 18.32 8.26 -6.05
N THR A 98 17.36 8.14 -5.12
CA THR A 98 16.41 9.17 -4.68
C THR A 98 15.37 9.61 -5.70
N GLN A 99 15.16 8.85 -6.78
CA GLN A 99 14.03 9.12 -7.68
C GLN A 99 12.75 8.54 -7.08
N VAL A 100 11.80 9.42 -6.75
CA VAL A 100 10.42 9.02 -6.43
C VAL A 100 9.70 8.76 -7.73
N TYR A 101 9.43 7.48 -8.02
CA TYR A 101 8.75 7.11 -9.26
C TYR A 101 7.30 7.57 -9.23
N HIS A 102 6.60 7.28 -8.13
CA HIS A 102 5.21 7.63 -7.96
C HIS A 102 4.85 7.83 -6.48
N THR A 103 3.94 8.77 -6.23
CA THR A 103 3.34 9.02 -4.92
C THR A 103 1.83 9.00 -5.04
N MET A 104 1.15 8.33 -4.13
CA MET A 104 -0.29 8.47 -3.92
C MET A 104 -0.54 9.10 -2.57
N GLU A 105 -1.31 10.19 -2.54
CA GLU A 105 -1.85 10.77 -1.31
C GLU A 105 -3.17 10.09 -0.96
N ILE A 106 -3.27 9.59 0.27
CA ILE A 106 -4.46 8.92 0.79
C ILE A 106 -5.21 9.89 1.68
N LEU A 107 -6.34 10.41 1.20
CA LEU A 107 -7.28 11.17 2.03
C LEU A 107 -8.08 10.17 2.87
N ALA A 108 -7.73 10.04 4.16
CA ALA A 108 -8.55 9.32 5.11
C ALA A 108 -9.25 10.34 6.02
N ASN A 109 -10.58 10.37 5.96
CA ASN A 109 -11.38 11.07 6.97
C ASN A 109 -11.26 10.26 8.27
N CYS A 110 -10.48 10.75 9.22
CA CYS A 110 -10.49 10.25 10.60
C CYS A 110 -11.69 10.81 11.37
#